data_AF-A0A7Y2C9Q5-F1
#
_entry.id   AF-A0A7Y2C9Q5-F1
#
_cell.length_a   1.000
_cell.length_b   1.000
_cell.length_c   1.000
_cell.angle_alpha   90.00
_cell.angle_beta   90.00
_cell.angle_gamma   90.00
#
_symmetry.space_group_name_H-M   'P 1'
#
loop_
_entity.id
_entity.type
_entity.pdbx_description
1 polymer ?
#
loop_
_entity_poly.entity_id
_entity_poly.type
_entity_poly.pdbx_seq_one_letter_code
_entity_poly.pdbx_strand_id
1 'polypeptide(L)'
;MPNSSKRQTSNAARQTNRRIVIKGARQHNLNGFDLELPRGKLVVFTGPSGSGKSSLAFDTIYAEGQRRYVESLSAYARQFLERMDKPDVDLITGLAPAIAIEQRTASRNPRSTVATQTEIFDHLRLLFARIGKTISPASGELVQKDSPRSVAREIMADFEDGTRFYLCFPFPQHKKSSVKAELEVLLQRGFFRMLIHPTDVQKKKGATEKILDLNETPPSEVRIARKRLLVLVDRLMIKHGDESTESRIADSIEQAFSEGGGRCIVQVAKNGLSRAFSTHFERDGIRFEEPTPHLFSFNSPLGACPTCQGFGRITGIDPD
;
A
#
# COMPACT_ATOMS: atom_id res chain seq x y z
N MET A 1 -51.50 -44.66 17.06
CA MET A 1 -50.35 -45.31 16.39
C MET A 1 -49.95 -44.48 15.18
N PRO A 2 -48.79 -43.77 15.19
CA PRO A 2 -48.38 -42.99 14.03
C PRO A 2 -47.67 -43.88 13.00
N ASN A 3 -48.09 -43.72 11.74
CA ASN A 3 -47.68 -44.44 10.54
C ASN A 3 -46.16 -44.72 10.44
N SER A 4 -45.78 -45.99 10.53
CA SER A 4 -44.43 -46.51 10.29
C SER A 4 -43.93 -46.25 8.86
N SER A 5 -44.83 -46.06 7.90
CA SER A 5 -44.51 -45.81 6.49
C SER A 5 -43.87 -44.43 6.22
N LYS A 6 -44.25 -43.38 6.95
CA LYS A 6 -43.69 -42.02 6.77
C LYS A 6 -42.30 -41.84 7.39
N ARG A 7 -41.92 -42.66 8.37
CA ARG A 7 -40.58 -42.62 9.00
C ARG A 7 -39.52 -43.33 8.15
N GLN A 8 -39.92 -44.32 7.36
CA GLN A 8 -39.01 -45.04 6.47
C GLN A 8 -38.59 -44.20 5.25
N THR A 9 -39.51 -43.42 4.67
CA THR A 9 -39.20 -42.54 3.51
C THR A 9 -38.28 -41.37 3.88
N SER A 10 -38.41 -40.81 5.10
CA SER A 10 -37.54 -39.71 5.56
C SER A 10 -36.10 -40.14 5.84
N ASN A 11 -35.87 -41.40 6.21
CA ASN A 11 -34.52 -41.93 6.47
C ASN A 11 -33.79 -42.29 5.16
N ALA A 12 -34.50 -42.81 4.16
CA ALA A 12 -33.92 -43.08 2.83
C ALA A 12 -33.42 -41.79 2.16
N ALA A 13 -34.19 -40.70 2.20
CA ALA A 13 -33.79 -39.40 1.65
C ALA A 13 -32.63 -38.73 2.42
N ARG A 14 -32.49 -39.02 3.72
CA ARG A 14 -31.35 -38.55 4.54
C ARG A 14 -30.10 -39.41 4.36
N GLN A 15 -30.26 -40.69 3.99
CA GLN A 15 -29.17 -41.61 3.65
C GLN A 15 -28.63 -41.37 2.23
N THR A 16 -29.47 -41.05 1.24
CA THR A 16 -29.03 -40.68 -0.12
C THR A 16 -28.20 -39.40 -0.13
N ASN A 17 -28.39 -38.49 0.83
CA ASN A 17 -27.57 -37.28 0.98
C ASN A 17 -26.16 -37.55 1.56
N ARG A 18 -25.87 -38.79 1.98
CA ARG A 18 -24.58 -39.23 2.54
C ARG A 18 -23.73 -40.07 1.58
N ARG A 19 -24.23 -40.39 0.39
CA ARG A 19 -23.49 -41.18 -0.61
C ARG A 19 -23.50 -40.48 -1.97
N ILE A 20 -22.43 -40.66 -2.72
CA ILE A 20 -22.38 -40.33 -4.15
C ILE A 20 -22.74 -41.63 -4.87
N VAL A 21 -23.84 -41.63 -5.62
CA VAL A 21 -24.31 -42.81 -6.35
C VAL A 21 -24.09 -42.56 -7.84
N ILE A 22 -23.38 -43.47 -8.49
CA ILE A 22 -23.05 -43.46 -9.91
C ILE A 22 -23.68 -44.71 -10.53
N LYS A 23 -24.44 -44.53 -11.61
CA LYS A 23 -25.13 -45.61 -12.32
C LYS A 23 -24.73 -45.63 -13.79
N GLY A 24 -24.36 -46.81 -14.29
CA GLY A 24 -24.00 -47.03 -15.69
C GLY A 24 -22.85 -46.17 -16.18
N ALA A 25 -21.71 -46.13 -15.48
CA ALA A 25 -20.55 -45.36 -15.92
C ALA A 25 -19.86 -46.01 -17.14
N ARG A 26 -19.80 -45.31 -18.27
CA ARG A 26 -19.30 -45.81 -19.56
C ARG A 26 -18.24 -44.92 -20.22
N GLN A 27 -17.86 -43.82 -19.58
CA GLN A 27 -16.85 -42.90 -20.11
C GLN A 27 -15.54 -43.62 -20.46
N HIS A 28 -15.06 -43.46 -21.69
CA HIS A 28 -13.87 -44.13 -22.23
C HIS A 28 -13.95 -45.68 -22.17
N ASN A 29 -13.19 -46.32 -21.27
CA ASN A 29 -13.07 -47.77 -21.19
C ASN A 29 -13.81 -48.38 -19.97
N LEU A 30 -14.76 -47.63 -19.39
CA LEU A 30 -15.61 -48.12 -18.31
C LEU A 30 -16.73 -49.02 -18.86
N ASN A 31 -16.98 -50.15 -18.20
CA ASN A 31 -17.89 -51.19 -18.70
C ASN A 31 -19.35 -51.06 -18.20
N GLY A 32 -19.85 -49.84 -17.98
CA GLY A 32 -21.24 -49.61 -17.59
C GLY A 32 -21.61 -50.07 -16.18
N PHE A 33 -20.69 -49.93 -15.21
CA PHE A 33 -20.93 -50.36 -13.83
C PHE A 33 -21.57 -49.29 -12.96
N ASP A 34 -22.12 -49.75 -11.83
CA ASP A 34 -22.67 -48.93 -10.77
C ASP A 34 -21.69 -48.83 -9.59
N LEU A 35 -21.63 -47.67 -8.94
CA LEU A 35 -20.76 -47.42 -7.80
C LEU A 35 -21.41 -46.51 -6.77
N GLU A 36 -21.29 -46.86 -5.49
CA GLU A 36 -21.65 -45.99 -4.37
C GLU A 36 -20.41 -45.60 -3.57
N LEU A 37 -20.19 -44.31 -3.39
CA LEU A 37 -19.08 -43.77 -2.60
C LEU A 37 -19.60 -43.08 -1.34
N PRO A 38 -18.96 -43.29 -0.17
CA PRO A 38 -19.32 -42.55 1.03
C PRO A 38 -18.89 -41.08 0.93
N ARG A 39 -19.83 -40.15 1.17
CA ARG A 39 -19.52 -38.71 1.20
C ARG A 39 -18.81 -38.33 2.50
N GLY A 40 -17.90 -37.36 2.44
CA GLY A 40 -17.16 -36.87 3.61
C GLY A 40 -16.10 -37.85 4.13
N LYS A 41 -15.65 -38.77 3.27
CA LYS A 41 -14.56 -39.71 3.53
C LYS A 41 -13.47 -39.53 2.48
N LEU A 42 -12.23 -39.86 2.85
CA LEU A 42 -11.14 -39.99 1.90
C LEU A 42 -11.36 -41.29 1.11
N VAL A 43 -11.76 -41.15 -0.16
CA VAL A 43 -11.94 -42.28 -1.09
C VAL A 43 -10.70 -42.36 -1.97
N VAL A 44 -10.10 -43.54 -2.04
CA VAL A 44 -8.91 -43.80 -2.86
C VAL A 44 -9.27 -44.77 -3.97
N PHE A 45 -9.10 -44.35 -5.23
CA PHE A 45 -9.20 -45.23 -6.39
C PHE A 45 -7.85 -45.86 -6.68
N THR A 46 -7.79 -47.19 -6.72
CA THR A 46 -6.57 -47.96 -6.97
C THR A 46 -6.79 -49.01 -8.05
N GLY A 47 -5.71 -49.46 -8.70
CA GLY A 47 -5.75 -50.41 -9.81
C GLY A 47 -4.61 -50.19 -10.82
N PRO A 48 -4.35 -51.16 -11.72
CA PRO A 48 -3.25 -51.09 -12.69
C PRO A 48 -3.40 -49.94 -13.68
N SER A 49 -2.31 -49.49 -14.32
CA SER A 49 -2.39 -48.45 -15.36
C SER A 49 -3.40 -48.83 -16.44
N GLY A 50 -4.18 -47.85 -16.93
CA GLY A 50 -5.24 -48.10 -17.91
C GLY A 50 -6.54 -48.71 -17.37
N SER A 51 -6.66 -49.02 -16.07
CA SER A 51 -7.88 -49.64 -15.49
C SER A 51 -9.12 -48.73 -15.43
N GLY A 52 -9.11 -47.54 -16.04
CA GLY A 52 -10.23 -46.59 -16.01
C GLY A 52 -10.33 -45.70 -14.77
N LYS A 53 -9.31 -45.68 -13.88
CA LYS A 53 -9.31 -44.80 -12.68
C LYS A 53 -9.51 -43.33 -13.03
N SER A 54 -8.71 -42.82 -13.97
CA SER A 54 -8.79 -41.41 -14.39
C SER A 54 -10.11 -41.13 -15.12
N SER A 55 -10.59 -42.08 -15.92
CA SER A 55 -11.89 -41.96 -16.61
C SER A 55 -13.06 -41.87 -15.64
N LEU A 56 -13.01 -42.60 -14.53
CA LEU A 56 -14.01 -42.48 -13.48
C LEU A 56 -13.84 -41.19 -12.65
N ALA A 57 -12.63 -40.89 -12.18
CA ALA A 57 -12.39 -39.78 -11.26
C ALA A 57 -12.48 -38.40 -11.93
N PHE A 58 -11.77 -38.21 -13.04
CA PHE A 58 -11.66 -36.93 -13.74
C PHE A 58 -12.72 -36.80 -14.82
N ASP A 59 -12.79 -37.76 -15.75
CA ASP A 59 -13.63 -37.63 -16.93
C ASP A 59 -15.13 -37.89 -16.64
N THR A 60 -15.47 -38.48 -15.48
CA THR A 60 -16.86 -38.73 -15.08
C THR A 60 -17.27 -37.92 -13.84
N ILE A 61 -16.66 -38.18 -12.67
CA ILE A 61 -17.08 -37.57 -11.40
C ILE A 61 -16.77 -36.07 -11.37
N TYR A 62 -15.52 -35.68 -11.65
CA TYR A 62 -15.14 -34.27 -11.67
C TYR A 62 -15.84 -33.51 -12.79
N ALA A 63 -15.84 -34.05 -14.01
CA ALA A 63 -16.51 -33.43 -15.16
C ALA A 63 -17.99 -33.14 -14.88
N GLU A 64 -18.74 -34.12 -14.36
CA GLU A 64 -20.16 -33.90 -14.02
C GLU A 64 -20.34 -32.91 -12.85
N GLY A 65 -19.45 -32.93 -11.87
CA GLY A 65 -19.50 -32.05 -10.71
C GLY A 65 -19.26 -30.58 -11.07
N GLN A 66 -18.26 -30.34 -11.90
CA GLN A 66 -17.97 -29.01 -12.43
C GLN A 66 -19.04 -28.56 -13.42
N ARG A 67 -19.49 -29.41 -14.35
CA ARG A 67 -20.56 -29.09 -15.31
C ARG A 67 -21.83 -28.62 -14.60
N ARG A 68 -22.31 -29.38 -13.60
CA ARG A 68 -23.52 -29.01 -12.82
C ARG A 68 -23.34 -27.70 -12.06
N TYR A 69 -22.16 -27.45 -11.51
CA TYR A 69 -21.86 -26.20 -10.82
C TYR A 69 -21.90 -25.02 -11.80
N VAL A 70 -21.23 -25.11 -12.94
CA VAL A 70 -21.23 -24.08 -13.98
C VAL A 70 -22.64 -23.84 -14.54
N GLU A 71 -23.43 -24.89 -14.73
CA GLU A 71 -24.83 -24.79 -15.19
C GLU A 71 -25.75 -24.07 -14.19
N SER A 72 -25.41 -24.08 -12.90
CA SER A 72 -26.14 -23.33 -11.88
C SER A 72 -25.82 -21.84 -11.86
N LEU A 73 -24.73 -21.40 -12.51
CA LEU A 73 -24.36 -19.99 -12.61
C LEU A 73 -25.24 -19.23 -13.61
N SER A 74 -25.15 -17.90 -13.56
CA SER A 74 -25.92 -17.00 -14.43
C SER A 74 -25.65 -17.27 -15.92
N ALA A 75 -26.65 -16.99 -16.77
CA ALA A 75 -26.52 -17.17 -18.22
C ALA A 75 -25.32 -16.41 -18.81
N TYR A 76 -24.99 -15.24 -18.25
CA TYR A 76 -23.81 -14.45 -18.61
C TYR A 76 -22.50 -15.13 -18.20
N ALA A 77 -22.41 -15.66 -16.98
CA ALA A 77 -21.19 -16.36 -16.51
C ALA A 77 -20.87 -17.59 -17.36
N ARG A 78 -21.91 -18.31 -17.85
CA ARG A 78 -21.73 -19.48 -18.74
C ARG A 78 -21.12 -19.14 -20.11
N GLN A 79 -21.06 -17.88 -20.51
CA GLN A 79 -20.41 -17.48 -21.77
C GLN A 79 -18.88 -17.52 -21.67
N PHE A 80 -18.32 -17.36 -20.45
CA PHE A 80 -16.88 -17.23 -20.21
C PHE A 80 -16.26 -18.47 -19.56
N LEU A 81 -17.06 -19.47 -19.24
CA LEU A 81 -16.63 -20.70 -18.59
C LEU A 81 -16.54 -21.82 -19.62
N GLU A 82 -15.49 -22.63 -19.52
CA GLU A 82 -15.32 -23.82 -20.35
C GLU A 82 -16.53 -24.74 -20.16
N ARG A 83 -17.19 -25.05 -21.28
CA ARG A 83 -18.27 -26.04 -21.30
C ARG A 83 -17.61 -27.42 -21.25
N MET A 84 -17.80 -28.12 -20.15
CA MET A 84 -17.43 -29.51 -20.06
C MET A 84 -18.49 -30.37 -20.75
N ASP A 85 -18.04 -31.33 -21.54
CA ASP A 85 -18.93 -32.32 -22.12
C ASP A 85 -19.62 -33.13 -21.03
N LYS A 86 -20.90 -33.45 -21.26
CA LYS A 86 -21.63 -34.33 -20.36
C LYS A 86 -21.03 -35.74 -20.47
N PRO A 87 -20.54 -36.33 -19.37
CA PRO A 87 -19.94 -37.66 -19.41
C PRO A 87 -20.97 -38.75 -19.73
N ASP A 88 -20.50 -39.86 -20.31
CA ASP A 88 -21.35 -41.02 -20.59
C ASP A 88 -21.62 -41.82 -19.30
N VAL A 89 -22.72 -41.45 -18.64
CA VAL A 89 -23.23 -42.05 -17.41
C VAL A 89 -24.75 -41.90 -17.36
N ASP A 90 -25.45 -42.90 -16.82
CA ASP A 90 -26.92 -42.85 -16.74
C ASP A 90 -27.39 -41.88 -15.68
N LEU A 91 -26.82 -41.99 -14.47
CA LEU A 91 -27.20 -41.15 -13.34
C LEU A 91 -26.05 -40.97 -12.37
N ILE A 92 -25.84 -39.72 -11.95
CA ILE A 92 -25.02 -39.40 -10.78
C ILE A 92 -25.85 -38.58 -9.79
N THR A 93 -25.91 -39.00 -8.53
CA THR A 93 -26.58 -38.27 -7.44
C THR A 93 -25.65 -38.07 -6.25
N GLY A 94 -25.96 -37.09 -5.40
CA GLY A 94 -25.15 -36.79 -4.20
C GLY A 94 -23.80 -36.10 -4.46
N LEU A 95 -23.57 -35.64 -5.69
CA LEU A 95 -22.33 -34.97 -6.11
C LEU A 95 -22.29 -33.51 -5.63
N ALA A 96 -21.16 -33.08 -5.07
CA ALA A 96 -20.89 -31.69 -4.72
C ALA A 96 -20.10 -30.99 -5.86
N PRO A 97 -20.00 -29.66 -5.88
CA PRO A 97 -19.05 -28.97 -6.75
C PRO A 97 -17.66 -29.59 -6.58
N ALA A 98 -17.04 -29.96 -7.70
CA ALA A 98 -15.80 -30.72 -7.72
C ALA A 98 -14.63 -29.82 -8.15
N ILE A 99 -13.47 -30.05 -7.55
CA ILE A 99 -12.21 -29.39 -7.90
C ILE A 99 -11.20 -30.50 -8.19
N ALA A 100 -10.60 -30.48 -9.39
CA ALA A 100 -9.51 -31.37 -9.73
C ALA A 100 -8.18 -30.70 -9.37
N ILE A 101 -7.34 -31.43 -8.65
CA ILE A 101 -5.95 -31.04 -8.38
C ILE A 101 -5.08 -32.03 -9.15
N GLU A 102 -4.57 -31.58 -10.30
CA GLU A 102 -3.75 -32.38 -11.21
C GLU A 102 -2.32 -31.85 -11.23
N GLN A 103 -1.36 -32.73 -11.53
CA GLN A 103 0.01 -32.33 -11.85
C GLN A 103 0.07 -31.79 -13.30
N ARG A 104 -0.64 -30.71 -13.60
CA ARG A 104 -0.44 -29.98 -14.85
C ARG A 104 0.77 -29.06 -14.68
N THR A 105 1.65 -29.05 -15.67
CA THR A 105 2.69 -28.04 -15.77
C THR A 105 2.00 -26.68 -15.91
N ALA A 106 2.03 -25.87 -14.86
CA ALA A 106 1.53 -24.51 -14.91
C ALA A 106 2.20 -23.78 -16.09
N SER A 107 1.42 -22.98 -16.82
CA SER A 107 1.96 -22.19 -17.92
C SER A 107 3.12 -21.34 -17.40
N ARG A 108 4.23 -21.32 -18.15
CA ARG A 108 5.45 -20.60 -17.74
C ARG A 108 5.24 -19.10 -17.97
N ASN A 109 4.60 -18.44 -17.03
CA ASN A 109 4.62 -16.99 -16.98
C ASN A 109 5.88 -16.55 -16.21
N PRO A 110 6.82 -15.80 -16.85
CA PRO A 110 8.07 -15.38 -16.21
C PRO A 110 7.88 -14.45 -15.01
N ARG A 111 6.68 -13.88 -14.84
CA ARG A 111 6.31 -13.05 -13.68
C ARG A 111 5.54 -13.81 -12.61
N SER A 112 5.23 -15.09 -12.83
CA SER A 112 4.61 -15.93 -11.81
C SER A 112 5.68 -16.58 -10.94
N THR A 113 5.67 -16.26 -9.66
CA THR A 113 6.49 -16.88 -8.62
C THR A 113 5.60 -17.75 -7.72
N VAL A 114 6.22 -18.59 -6.90
CA VAL A 114 5.51 -19.36 -5.85
C VAL A 114 4.65 -18.44 -4.99
N ALA A 115 5.20 -17.30 -4.55
CA ALA A 115 4.51 -16.36 -3.69
C ALA A 115 3.32 -15.66 -4.38
N THR A 116 3.36 -15.46 -5.70
CA THR A 116 2.19 -14.94 -6.44
C THR A 116 1.11 -16.00 -6.65
N GLN A 117 1.48 -17.28 -6.79
CA GLN A 117 0.51 -18.37 -6.98
C GLN A 117 -0.21 -18.73 -5.68
N THR A 118 0.47 -18.55 -4.54
CA THR A 118 -0.10 -18.81 -3.21
C THR A 118 -0.72 -17.57 -2.56
N GLU A 119 -0.76 -16.43 -3.28
CA GLU A 119 -1.22 -15.12 -2.78
C GLU A 119 -0.45 -14.56 -1.56
N ILE A 120 0.57 -15.26 -1.07
CA ILE A 120 1.46 -14.81 0.01
C ILE A 120 2.08 -13.46 -0.35
N PHE A 121 2.44 -13.25 -1.62
CA PHE A 121 3.03 -12.01 -2.07
C PHE A 121 2.07 -10.81 -1.91
N ASP A 122 0.77 -11.02 -2.08
CA ASP A 122 -0.22 -9.95 -1.92
C ASP A 122 -0.35 -9.54 -0.45
N HIS A 123 -0.28 -10.51 0.46
CA HIS A 123 -0.18 -10.23 1.90
C HIS A 123 1.11 -9.50 2.27
N LEU A 124 2.25 -9.90 1.69
CA LEU A 124 3.52 -9.20 1.92
C LEU A 124 3.47 -7.75 1.43
N ARG A 125 2.91 -7.52 0.24
CA ARG A 125 2.72 -6.16 -0.30
C ARG A 125 1.87 -5.29 0.64
N LEU A 126 0.80 -5.84 1.19
CA LEU A 126 -0.04 -5.15 2.18
C LEU A 126 0.73 -4.86 3.47
N LEU A 127 1.50 -5.84 3.97
CA LEU A 127 2.32 -5.70 5.17
C LEU A 127 3.32 -4.55 5.02
N PHE A 128 4.11 -4.56 3.95
CA PHE A 128 5.12 -3.52 3.70
C PHE A 128 4.49 -2.15 3.41
N ALA A 129 3.33 -2.09 2.77
CA ALA A 129 2.62 -0.82 2.58
C ALA A 129 2.06 -0.22 3.87
N ARG A 130 1.69 -1.06 4.85
CA ARG A 130 1.04 -0.59 6.08
C ARG A 130 2.02 -0.27 7.20
N ILE A 131 3.04 -1.09 7.38
CA ILE A 131 3.97 -0.99 8.52
C ILE A 131 5.43 -0.95 8.10
N GLY A 132 5.72 -0.96 6.79
CA GLY A 132 7.08 -0.82 6.29
C GLY A 132 7.65 0.55 6.65
N LYS A 133 8.91 0.56 7.07
CA LYS A 133 9.67 1.78 7.32
C LYS A 133 10.55 2.08 6.11
N THR A 134 10.32 3.21 5.45
CA THR A 134 11.13 3.63 4.31
C THR A 134 12.43 4.23 4.81
N ILE A 135 13.55 3.74 4.30
CA ILE A 135 14.90 4.17 4.67
C ILE A 135 15.51 4.87 3.46
N SER A 136 16.15 6.02 3.69
CA SER A 136 16.88 6.71 2.64
C SER A 136 18.11 5.91 2.23
N PRO A 137 18.32 5.62 0.93
CA PRO A 137 19.52 4.93 0.48
C PRO A 137 20.80 5.80 0.57
N ALA A 138 20.67 7.13 0.74
CA ALA A 138 21.80 8.04 0.82
C ALA A 138 22.40 8.11 2.25
N SER A 139 21.55 8.21 3.26
CA SER A 139 21.96 8.37 4.68
C SER A 139 21.69 7.15 5.56
N GLY A 140 20.78 6.26 5.17
CA GLY A 140 20.27 5.19 6.06
C GLY A 140 19.25 5.68 7.10
N GLU A 141 18.84 6.95 7.06
CA GLU A 141 17.86 7.51 7.98
C GLU A 141 16.40 7.20 7.57
N LEU A 142 15.50 7.26 8.54
CA LEU A 142 14.07 7.08 8.33
C LEU A 142 13.48 8.23 7.50
N VAL A 143 12.79 7.89 6.42
CA VAL A 143 11.95 8.83 5.66
C VAL A 143 10.62 8.95 6.38
N GLN A 144 10.22 10.17 6.71
CA GLN A 144 8.99 10.44 7.44
C GLN A 144 8.36 11.75 6.95
N LYS A 145 7.07 11.91 7.24
CA LYS A 145 6.38 13.19 7.13
C LYS A 145 6.23 13.78 8.51
N ASP A 146 6.29 15.09 8.56
CA ASP A 146 5.99 15.84 9.75
C ASP A 146 4.53 16.27 9.78
N SER A 147 3.93 16.21 10.97
CA SER A 147 2.60 16.75 11.26
C SER A 147 2.73 17.90 12.25
N PRO A 148 1.81 18.89 12.26
CA PRO A 148 1.88 19.99 13.21
C PRO A 148 2.01 19.53 14.67
N ARG A 149 1.25 18.50 15.05
CA ARG A 149 1.31 17.91 16.40
C ARG A 149 2.60 17.15 16.68
N SER A 150 3.14 16.38 15.73
CA SER A 150 4.39 15.64 15.97
C SER A 150 5.55 16.61 16.15
N VAL A 151 5.60 17.67 15.33
CA VAL A 151 6.62 18.71 15.43
C VAL A 151 6.48 19.50 16.71
N ALA A 152 5.25 19.91 17.09
CA ALA A 152 5.02 20.61 18.35
C ALA A 152 5.53 19.80 19.56
N ARG A 153 5.23 18.50 19.61
CA ARG A 153 5.73 17.61 20.67
C ARG A 153 7.24 17.44 20.63
N GLU A 154 7.85 17.28 19.46
CA GLU A 154 9.30 17.19 19.33
C GLU A 154 9.98 18.45 19.85
N ILE A 155 9.50 19.64 19.44
CA ILE A 155 10.02 20.92 19.91
C ILE A 155 9.87 21.05 21.43
N MET A 156 8.70 20.71 21.98
CA MET A 156 8.44 20.76 23.42
C MET A 156 9.36 19.80 24.19
N ALA A 157 9.58 18.58 23.69
CA ALA A 157 10.44 17.59 24.34
C ALA A 157 11.93 17.97 24.30
N ASP A 158 12.39 18.53 23.18
CA ASP A 158 13.81 18.78 22.94
C ASP A 158 14.31 20.12 23.51
N PHE A 159 13.43 21.09 23.73
CA PHE A 159 13.81 22.42 24.20
C PHE A 159 13.49 22.64 25.68
N GLU A 160 14.41 23.29 26.38
CA GLU A 160 14.26 23.66 27.79
C GLU A 160 13.15 24.71 27.99
N ASP A 161 12.59 24.73 29.21
CA ASP A 161 11.59 25.73 29.59
C ASP A 161 12.10 27.16 29.42
N GLY A 162 11.25 28.05 28.92
CA GLY A 162 11.63 29.44 28.63
C GLY A 162 12.44 29.64 27.34
N THR A 163 12.78 28.57 26.60
CA THR A 163 13.45 28.69 25.30
C THR A 163 12.60 29.48 24.32
N ARG A 164 13.14 30.58 23.78
CA ARG A 164 12.49 31.40 22.75
C ARG A 164 12.91 30.94 21.36
N PHE A 165 11.95 30.78 20.47
CA PHE A 165 12.19 30.38 19.10
C PHE A 165 11.24 31.09 18.13
N TYR A 166 11.64 31.10 16.87
CA TYR A 166 10.88 31.64 15.75
C TYR A 166 10.37 30.49 14.90
N LEU A 167 9.07 30.49 14.63
CA LEU A 167 8.48 29.64 13.60
C LEU A 167 8.47 30.41 12.29
N CYS A 168 9.06 29.81 11.27
CA CYS A 168 9.19 30.43 9.97
C CYS A 168 8.86 29.44 8.86
N PHE A 169 8.64 29.95 7.66
CA PHE A 169 8.67 29.14 6.44
C PHE A 169 9.67 29.72 5.42
N PRO A 170 10.20 28.89 4.50
CA PRO A 170 11.14 29.36 3.48
C PRO A 170 10.52 30.45 2.60
N PHE A 171 11.27 31.52 2.32
CA PHE A 171 10.80 32.54 1.38
C PHE A 171 10.50 31.90 0.00
N PRO A 172 9.38 32.26 -0.66
CA PRO A 172 9.01 31.70 -1.95
C PRO A 172 10.15 31.78 -2.97
N GLN A 173 10.32 30.73 -3.78
CA GLN A 173 11.43 30.62 -4.75
C GLN A 173 10.96 30.74 -6.21
N HIS A 174 9.90 31.51 -6.48
CA HIS A 174 9.38 31.67 -7.85
C HIS A 174 10.39 32.42 -8.72
N LYS A 175 11.03 31.70 -9.65
CA LYS A 175 12.07 32.24 -10.55
C LYS A 175 11.62 33.43 -11.40
N LYS A 176 10.32 33.53 -11.69
CA LYS A 176 9.73 34.60 -12.52
C LYS A 176 9.35 35.86 -11.73
N SER A 177 9.37 35.81 -10.41
CA SER A 177 8.99 36.95 -9.58
C SER A 177 10.24 37.70 -9.08
N SER A 178 10.12 38.99 -8.80
CA SER A 178 11.16 39.74 -8.09
C SER A 178 10.99 39.56 -6.58
N VAL A 179 12.05 39.77 -5.79
CA VAL A 179 11.95 39.73 -4.32
C VAL A 179 10.93 40.75 -3.81
N LYS A 180 10.92 41.95 -4.40
CA LYS A 180 9.96 43.01 -4.09
C LYS A 180 8.52 42.54 -4.26
N ALA A 181 8.19 41.97 -5.42
CA ALA A 181 6.82 41.53 -5.73
C ALA A 181 6.34 40.43 -4.76
N GLU A 182 7.22 39.50 -4.36
CA GLU A 182 6.88 38.46 -3.38
C GLU A 182 6.65 39.06 -1.98
N LEU A 183 7.46 40.03 -1.58
CA LEU A 183 7.27 40.74 -0.30
C LEU A 183 5.96 41.53 -0.27
N GLU A 184 5.56 42.15 -1.39
CA GLU A 184 4.25 42.82 -1.51
C GLU A 184 3.09 41.83 -1.37
N VAL A 185 3.20 40.65 -1.97
CA VAL A 185 2.20 39.57 -1.80
C VAL A 185 2.15 39.09 -0.36
N LEU A 186 3.31 38.89 0.28
CA LEU A 186 3.38 38.47 1.69
C LEU A 186 2.75 39.51 2.63
N LEU A 187 2.97 40.81 2.38
CA LEU A 187 2.34 41.91 3.12
C LEU A 187 0.82 41.86 2.98
N GLN A 188 0.30 41.67 1.76
CA GLN A 188 -1.15 41.54 1.52
C GLN A 188 -1.77 40.33 2.26
N ARG A 189 -0.96 39.29 2.50
CA ARG A 189 -1.35 38.09 3.26
C ARG A 189 -1.13 38.23 4.77
N GLY A 190 -0.66 39.40 5.24
CA GLY A 190 -0.48 39.70 6.67
C GLY A 190 0.89 39.31 7.25
N PHE A 191 1.87 38.97 6.40
CA PHE A 191 3.24 38.71 6.85
C PHE A 191 4.08 39.98 6.79
N PHE A 192 4.30 40.57 7.97
CA PHE A 192 5.06 41.81 8.10
C PHE A 192 6.51 41.60 8.51
N ARG A 193 6.88 40.38 8.93
CA ARG A 193 8.19 40.13 9.54
C ARG A 193 8.94 39.03 8.79
N MET A 194 10.23 39.29 8.60
CA MET A 194 11.16 38.36 7.97
C MET A 194 12.31 38.08 8.91
N LEU A 195 12.76 36.83 8.97
CA LEU A 195 14.01 36.47 9.62
C LEU A 195 15.12 36.37 8.57
N ILE A 196 16.19 37.13 8.79
CA ILE A 196 17.34 37.20 7.88
C ILE A 196 18.48 36.37 8.47
N HIS A 197 18.89 35.34 7.74
CA HIS A 197 20.12 34.62 8.09
C HIS A 197 21.38 35.46 7.78
N PRO A 198 22.40 35.42 8.66
CA PRO A 198 23.67 36.10 8.41
C PRO A 198 24.38 35.52 7.19
N THR A 199 25.25 36.31 6.55
CA THR A 199 26.21 35.76 5.57
C THR A 199 27.28 34.92 6.25
N ASP A 200 27.99 34.07 5.50
CA ASP A 200 29.09 33.26 6.05
C ASP A 200 30.15 34.12 6.75
N VAL A 201 30.43 35.31 6.19
CA VAL A 201 31.35 36.31 6.78
C VAL A 201 30.80 36.87 8.08
N GLN A 202 29.50 37.18 8.14
CA GLN A 202 28.84 37.68 9.35
C GLN A 202 28.77 36.61 10.44
N LYS A 203 28.51 35.35 10.07
CA LYS A 203 28.47 34.21 10.98
C LYS A 203 29.84 33.97 11.62
N LYS A 204 30.94 34.06 10.85
CA LYS A 204 32.32 34.00 11.37
C LYS A 204 32.64 35.13 12.37
N LYS A 205 31.94 36.25 12.29
CA LYS A 205 32.04 37.38 13.24
C LYS A 205 31.05 37.30 14.40
N GLY A 206 30.36 36.16 14.57
CA GLY A 206 29.39 35.95 15.66
C GLY A 206 28.03 36.60 15.46
N ALA A 207 27.69 37.04 14.23
CA ALA A 207 26.37 37.61 13.96
C ALA A 207 25.28 36.52 13.99
N THR A 208 24.14 36.86 14.58
CA THR A 208 22.93 36.04 14.64
C THR A 208 21.89 36.49 13.61
N GLU A 209 20.80 35.73 13.51
CA GLU A 209 19.64 36.11 12.70
C GLU A 209 19.06 37.46 13.13
N LYS A 210 18.63 38.26 12.15
CA LYS A 210 17.98 39.57 12.38
C LYS A 210 16.54 39.53 11.92
N ILE A 211 15.65 40.16 12.69
CA ILE A 211 14.28 40.39 12.27
C ILE A 211 14.24 41.67 11.45
N LEU A 212 13.60 41.60 10.29
CA LEU A 212 13.25 42.73 9.44
C LEU A 212 11.74 42.94 9.51
N ASP A 213 11.31 44.14 9.92
CA ASP A 213 9.91 44.54 9.90
C ASP A 213 9.62 45.34 8.63
N LEU A 214 8.71 44.82 7.81
CA LEU A 214 8.31 45.41 6.54
C LEU A 214 7.41 46.64 6.70
N ASN A 215 6.93 46.93 7.93
CA ASN A 215 6.27 48.21 8.21
C ASN A 215 7.29 49.36 8.32
N GLU A 216 8.52 49.06 8.72
CA GLU A 216 9.60 50.05 8.85
C GLU A 216 10.47 50.11 7.59
N THR A 217 10.67 48.95 6.94
CA THR A 217 11.48 48.85 5.72
C THR A 217 10.61 48.46 4.54
N PRO A 218 10.36 49.34 3.56
CA PRO A 218 9.52 49.03 2.43
C PRO A 218 10.15 47.91 1.56
N PRO A 219 9.35 47.07 0.89
CA PRO A 219 9.84 45.99 0.02
C PRO A 219 10.88 46.40 -1.03
N SER A 220 10.86 47.65 -1.48
CA SER A 220 11.82 48.21 -2.45
C SER A 220 13.24 48.34 -1.91
N GLU A 221 13.43 48.43 -0.59
CA GLU A 221 14.73 48.61 0.05
C GLU A 221 15.40 47.27 0.43
N VAL A 222 14.65 46.17 0.36
CA VAL A 222 15.13 44.85 0.74
C VAL A 222 16.05 44.27 -0.34
N ARG A 223 17.36 44.46 -0.18
CA ARG A 223 18.41 43.92 -1.06
C ARG A 223 19.06 42.65 -0.49
N ILE A 224 18.22 41.67 -0.13
CA ILE A 224 18.66 40.41 0.48
C ILE A 224 18.36 39.24 -0.46
N ALA A 225 19.32 38.31 -0.58
CA ALA A 225 19.13 37.12 -1.39
C ALA A 225 18.02 36.23 -0.82
N ARG A 226 17.14 35.70 -1.70
CA ARG A 226 15.99 34.84 -1.34
C ARG A 226 16.34 33.73 -0.35
N LYS A 227 17.47 33.05 -0.53
CA LYS A 227 17.92 31.92 0.31
C LYS A 227 18.20 32.31 1.77
N ARG A 228 18.39 33.60 2.05
CA ARG A 228 18.66 34.13 3.41
C ARG A 228 17.39 34.65 4.09
N LEU A 229 16.27 34.70 3.39
CA LEU A 229 15.00 35.19 3.91
C LEU A 229 14.15 34.01 4.34
N LEU A 230 13.67 34.07 5.57
CA LEU A 230 12.58 33.23 6.06
C LEU A 230 11.42 34.14 6.45
N VAL A 231 10.18 33.73 6.14
CA VAL A 231 8.98 34.47 6.55
C VAL A 231 8.66 34.07 7.98
N LEU A 232 8.55 35.06 8.88
CA LEU A 232 8.28 34.82 10.29
C LEU A 232 6.76 34.69 10.51
N VAL A 233 6.35 33.56 11.05
CA VAL A 233 4.95 33.24 11.37
C VAL A 233 4.62 33.64 12.80
N ASP A 234 5.36 33.09 13.76
CA ASP A 234 5.14 33.36 15.18
C ASP A 234 6.47 33.38 15.95
N ARG A 235 6.45 34.04 17.11
CA ARG A 235 7.54 34.09 18.08
C ARG A 235 7.02 33.48 19.36
N LEU A 236 7.54 32.31 19.68
CA LEU A 236 7.04 31.48 20.76
C LEU A 236 8.11 31.27 21.82
N MET A 237 7.63 30.88 22.99
CA MET A 237 8.45 30.51 24.13
C MET A 237 7.91 29.18 24.66
N ILE A 238 8.82 28.24 24.92
CA ILE A 238 8.46 26.96 25.55
C ILE A 238 8.00 27.22 26.98
N LYS A 239 6.84 26.65 27.31
CA LYS A 239 6.28 26.60 28.66
C LYS A 239 5.80 25.17 28.93
N HIS A 240 6.59 24.44 29.70
CA HIS A 240 6.26 23.06 30.06
C HIS A 240 5.03 22.99 30.98
N GLY A 241 4.20 21.96 30.79
CA GLY A 241 2.98 21.76 31.59
C GLY A 241 1.77 22.60 31.18
N ASP A 242 1.87 23.39 30.11
CA ASP A 242 0.78 24.20 29.57
C ASP A 242 0.29 23.65 28.23
N GLU A 243 -0.82 22.91 28.22
CA GLU A 243 -1.43 22.36 27.00
C GLU A 243 -1.83 23.44 25.98
N SER A 244 -2.09 24.67 26.45
CA SER A 244 -2.39 25.80 25.55
C SER A 244 -1.17 26.24 24.74
N THR A 245 0.04 26.04 25.29
CA THR A 245 1.30 26.32 24.59
C THR A 245 1.54 25.29 23.48
N GLU A 246 1.32 23.98 23.71
CA GLU A 246 1.43 22.96 22.65
C GLU A 246 0.45 23.24 21.51
N SER A 247 -0.81 23.55 21.84
CA SER A 247 -1.85 23.85 20.84
C SER A 247 -1.48 25.04 19.98
N ARG A 248 -1.01 26.13 20.59
CA ARG A 248 -0.55 27.32 19.85
C ARG A 248 0.66 27.02 18.96
N ILE A 249 1.61 26.21 19.43
CA ILE A 249 2.76 25.80 18.61
C ILE A 249 2.28 25.02 17.39
N ALA A 250 1.36 24.06 17.58
CA ALA A 250 0.79 23.28 16.50
C ALA A 250 0.04 24.16 15.48
N ASP A 251 -0.78 25.11 15.92
CA ASP A 251 -1.51 26.04 15.04
C ASP A 251 -0.54 26.89 14.19
N SER A 252 0.52 27.42 14.82
CA SER A 252 1.54 28.19 14.12
C SER A 252 2.37 27.35 13.15
N ILE A 253 2.60 26.06 13.44
CA ILE A 253 3.25 25.12 12.51
C ILE A 253 2.31 24.79 11.33
N GLU A 254 1.02 24.61 11.58
CA GLU A 254 0.04 24.39 10.52
C GLU A 254 -0.01 25.57 9.55
N GLN A 255 -0.02 26.79 10.07
CA GLN A 255 0.10 28.00 9.25
C GLN A 255 1.42 28.02 8.46
N ALA A 256 2.55 27.70 9.10
CA ALA A 256 3.84 27.66 8.42
C ALA A 256 3.88 26.61 7.30
N PHE A 257 3.31 25.42 7.52
CA PHE A 257 3.21 24.40 6.48
C PHE A 257 2.29 24.82 5.34
N SER A 258 1.11 25.36 5.63
CA SER A 258 0.17 25.83 4.61
C SER A 258 0.81 26.90 3.71
N GLU A 259 1.47 27.87 4.33
CA GLU A 259 2.05 29.03 3.65
C GLU A 259 3.41 28.73 3.01
N GLY A 260 4.17 27.80 3.60
CA GLY A 260 5.49 27.36 3.16
C GLY A 260 5.49 26.26 2.10
N GLY A 261 4.34 25.86 1.58
CA GLY A 261 4.23 24.74 0.64
C GLY A 261 4.65 23.40 1.25
N GLY A 262 4.27 23.18 2.50
CA GLY A 262 4.57 22.00 3.30
C GLY A 262 5.90 22.07 4.06
N ARG A 263 6.54 23.24 4.17
CA ARG A 263 7.83 23.40 4.85
C ARG A 263 7.75 24.37 6.02
N CYS A 264 8.33 23.97 7.15
CA CYS A 264 8.44 24.77 8.36
C CYS A 264 9.90 24.77 8.82
N ILE A 265 10.36 25.89 9.35
CA ILE A 265 11.69 26.04 9.95
C ILE A 265 11.52 26.62 11.34
N VAL A 266 12.11 25.94 12.32
CA VAL A 266 12.20 26.38 13.71
C VAL A 266 13.60 26.93 13.95
N GLN A 267 13.68 28.20 14.34
CA GLN A 267 14.94 28.87 14.65
C GLN A 267 14.99 29.26 16.14
N VAL A 268 15.91 28.67 16.90
CA VAL A 268 16.10 29.02 18.32
C VAL A 268 16.83 30.36 18.43
N ALA A 269 16.26 31.30 19.19
CA ALA A 269 16.74 32.68 19.24
C ALA A 269 18.12 32.83 19.92
N LYS A 270 18.46 31.96 20.87
CA LYS A 270 19.66 32.09 21.71
C LYS A 270 20.94 31.56 21.06
N ASN A 271 20.87 30.41 20.38
CA ASN A 271 22.03 29.69 19.85
C ASN A 271 22.04 29.58 18.31
N GLY A 272 20.98 30.06 17.64
CA GLY A 272 20.86 29.98 16.19
C GLY A 272 20.68 28.55 15.66
N LEU A 273 20.29 27.59 16.53
CA LEU A 273 19.96 26.24 16.10
C LEU A 273 18.73 26.30 15.18
N SER A 274 18.85 25.68 14.02
CA SER A 274 17.80 25.62 13.00
C SER A 274 17.38 24.18 12.78
N ARG A 275 16.07 23.92 12.76
CA ARG A 275 15.50 22.63 12.37
C ARG A 275 14.47 22.85 11.28
N ALA A 276 14.53 22.03 10.23
CA ALA A 276 13.59 22.05 9.13
C ALA A 276 12.66 20.83 9.21
N PHE A 277 11.38 21.08 8.99
CA PHE A 277 10.32 20.08 8.99
C PHE A 277 9.56 20.14 7.67
N SER A 278 9.04 19.00 7.23
CA SER A 278 8.37 18.85 5.94
C SER A 278 7.17 17.92 6.00
N THR A 279 6.04 18.34 5.44
CA THR A 279 4.87 17.48 5.23
C THR A 279 5.06 16.52 4.06
N HIS A 280 6.13 16.69 3.28
CA HIS A 280 6.47 15.80 2.16
C HIS A 280 7.19 14.56 2.67
N PHE A 281 6.97 13.43 2.01
CA PHE A 281 7.70 12.19 2.32
C PHE A 281 9.09 12.27 1.71
N GLU A 282 10.02 12.93 2.41
CA GLU A 282 11.34 13.26 1.88
C GLU A 282 12.46 13.11 2.91
N ARG A 283 13.68 12.88 2.43
CA ARG A 283 14.92 12.82 3.21
C ARG A 283 16.10 13.06 2.27
N ASP A 284 17.16 13.70 2.74
CA ASP A 284 18.38 13.98 1.96
C ASP A 284 18.14 14.72 0.63
N GLY A 285 17.08 15.53 0.57
CA GLY A 285 16.66 16.21 -0.66
C GLY A 285 16.01 15.30 -1.71
N ILE A 286 15.74 14.04 -1.38
CA ILE A 286 15.03 13.06 -2.20
C ILE A 286 13.58 13.02 -1.72
N ARG A 287 12.63 13.20 -2.65
CA ARG A 287 11.21 12.94 -2.39
C ARG A 287 10.89 11.50 -2.79
N PHE A 288 10.29 10.76 -1.87
CA PHE A 288 9.96 9.35 -2.02
C PHE A 288 8.49 9.17 -2.38
N GLU A 289 8.19 8.08 -3.08
CA GLU A 289 6.82 7.60 -3.25
C GLU A 289 6.31 7.02 -1.93
N GLU A 290 5.05 7.29 -1.63
CA GLU A 290 4.44 6.75 -0.42
C GLU A 290 4.18 5.25 -0.57
N PRO A 291 4.46 4.44 0.47
CA PRO A 291 4.22 3.01 0.43
C PRO A 291 2.77 2.67 0.11
N THR A 292 2.55 2.06 -1.05
CA THR A 292 1.26 1.47 -1.43
C THR A 292 1.48 0.00 -1.81
N PRO A 293 0.46 -0.87 -1.75
CA PRO A 293 0.63 -2.25 -2.18
C PRO A 293 1.11 -2.40 -3.62
N HIS A 294 0.86 -1.40 -4.48
CA HIS A 294 1.33 -1.39 -5.88
C HIS A 294 2.82 -1.04 -5.99
N LEU A 295 3.36 -0.25 -5.06
CA LEU A 295 4.80 0.04 -4.98
C LEU A 295 5.62 -1.23 -4.71
N PHE A 296 5.05 -2.20 -4.01
CA PHE A 296 5.69 -3.49 -3.74
C PHE A 296 5.37 -4.56 -4.79
N SER A 297 4.70 -4.22 -5.89
CA SER A 297 4.38 -5.16 -6.96
C SER A 297 5.33 -5.01 -8.13
N PHE A 298 6.13 -6.03 -8.42
CA PHE A 298 6.94 -6.09 -9.63
C PHE A 298 6.12 -6.29 -10.91
N ASN A 299 4.81 -6.55 -10.79
CA ASN A 299 3.86 -6.58 -11.91
C ASN A 299 3.24 -5.21 -12.23
N SER A 300 3.48 -4.22 -11.36
CA SER A 300 3.03 -2.84 -11.53
C SER A 300 4.19 -1.97 -12.00
N PRO A 301 4.01 -1.04 -12.95
CA PRO A 301 5.05 -0.07 -13.32
C PRO A 301 5.60 0.74 -12.14
N LEU A 302 4.79 0.93 -11.09
CA LEU A 302 5.20 1.66 -9.88
C LEU A 302 6.26 0.90 -9.05
N GLY A 303 6.16 -0.43 -8.98
CA GLY A 303 7.05 -1.27 -8.17
C GLY A 303 8.06 -2.07 -8.97
N ALA A 304 7.89 -2.15 -10.30
CA ALA A 304 8.80 -2.84 -11.18
C ALA A 304 10.12 -2.08 -11.31
N CYS A 305 11.24 -2.81 -11.22
CA CYS A 305 12.55 -2.26 -11.55
C CYS A 305 12.53 -1.73 -12.99
N PRO A 306 12.98 -0.48 -13.25
CA PRO A 306 12.94 0.11 -14.59
C PRO A 306 13.84 -0.61 -15.59
N THR A 307 14.93 -1.23 -15.12
CA THR A 307 15.90 -1.93 -15.97
C THR A 307 15.37 -3.27 -16.48
N CYS A 308 14.82 -4.10 -15.59
CA CYS A 308 14.31 -5.44 -15.96
C CYS A 308 12.79 -5.50 -16.07
N GLN A 309 12.07 -4.39 -15.88
CA GLN A 309 10.60 -4.30 -15.95
C GLN A 309 9.87 -5.36 -15.12
N GLY A 310 10.44 -5.68 -13.95
CA GLY A 310 9.90 -6.67 -13.02
C GLY A 310 10.13 -8.14 -13.40
N PHE A 311 10.91 -8.42 -14.46
CA PHE A 311 11.26 -9.79 -14.85
C PHE A 311 12.39 -10.39 -14.00
N GLY A 312 13.13 -9.58 -13.24
CA GLY A 312 14.26 -10.03 -12.43
C GLY A 312 15.49 -10.49 -13.22
N ARG A 313 15.45 -10.41 -14.55
CA ARG A 313 16.54 -10.78 -15.47
C ARG A 313 16.53 -9.87 -16.69
N ILE A 314 17.69 -9.71 -17.30
CA ILE A 314 17.89 -9.03 -18.58
C ILE A 314 18.55 -10.01 -19.55
N THR A 315 18.18 -9.95 -20.82
CA THR A 315 18.83 -10.78 -21.86
C THR A 315 20.14 -10.12 -22.27
N GLY A 316 21.23 -10.86 -22.21
CA GLY A 316 22.56 -10.46 -22.66
C GLY A 316 23.18 -11.52 -23.57
N ILE A 317 24.33 -11.20 -24.16
CA ILE A 317 25.13 -12.16 -24.93
C ILE A 317 25.96 -12.96 -23.95
N ASP A 318 25.86 -14.29 -24.03
CA ASP A 318 26.75 -15.21 -23.33
C ASP A 318 28.05 -15.31 -24.15
N PRO A 319 29.23 -15.05 -23.57
CA PRO A 319 30.50 -15.17 -24.29
C PRO A 319 30.95 -16.62 -24.58
N ASP A 320 30.30 -17.62 -23.96
CA ASP A 320 30.52 -19.06 -24.20
C ASP A 320 29.60 -19.62 -25.29
#